data_AF-A0AAX0VTI0-F1
#
_entry.id   AF-A0AAX0VTI0-F1
#
_cell.length_a   1.000
_cell.length_b   1.000
_cell.length_c   1.000
_cell.angle_alpha   90.00
_cell.angle_beta   90.00
_cell.angle_gamma   90.00
#
_symmetry.space_group_name_H-M   'P 1'
#
loop_
_entity.id
_entity.type
_entity.pdbx_description
1 polymer ?
#
loop_
_entity_poly.entity_id
_entity_poly.type
_entity_poly.pdbx_seq_one_letter_code
_entity_poly.pdbx_strand_id
1 'polypeptide(L)'
;MFRISTQDQAGPVGMFGDGLAHFHAVTRSLATHWYHVTLKRWLEDRFVASEEMVNDEARLVELLVAQDERLVVQEVQAVTPCWMNKDGSWKMEKLTSLSMGFDRAAVPVCVLEVESGAVYVDTHELDFDVESLTGVKELYRRRATKPDAGAEPRSSQS
;
A
#
# COMPACT_ATOMS: atom_id res chain seq x y z
N MET A 1 -1.09 8.33 10.55
CA MET A 1 0.30 8.80 10.36
C MET A 1 1.30 7.89 11.05
N PHE A 2 2.38 7.50 10.38
CA PHE A 2 3.52 6.83 11.00
C PHE A 2 4.36 7.82 11.82
N ARG A 3 4.85 7.36 12.97
CA ARG A 3 5.68 8.14 13.88
C ARG A 3 6.83 7.30 14.37
N ILE A 4 8.03 7.86 14.34
CA ILE A 4 9.24 7.29 14.93
C ILE A 4 9.54 7.96 16.27
N SER A 5 10.14 7.21 17.19
CA SER A 5 10.77 7.73 18.40
C SER A 5 12.28 7.68 18.22
N THR A 6 13.00 8.68 18.72
CA THR A 6 14.47 8.64 18.74
C THR A 6 15.00 7.53 19.64
N GLN A 7 14.20 7.09 20.63
CA GLN A 7 14.53 5.93 21.47
C GLN A 7 14.50 4.60 20.71
N ASP A 8 13.75 4.53 19.61
CA ASP A 8 13.68 3.35 18.75
C ASP A 8 14.75 3.38 17.66
N GLN A 9 15.61 4.40 17.60
CA GLN A 9 16.64 4.49 16.56
C GLN A 9 17.73 3.42 16.76
N ALA A 10 17.95 2.61 15.72
CA ALA A 10 18.97 1.59 15.68
C ALA A 10 20.29 2.17 15.19
N GLY A 11 21.20 2.48 16.12
CA GLY A 11 22.50 3.09 15.82
C GLY A 11 22.40 4.56 15.40
N PRO A 12 23.52 5.26 15.17
CA PRO A 12 23.54 6.62 14.65
C PRO A 12 23.06 6.68 13.19
N VAL A 13 22.45 7.81 12.81
CA VAL A 13 22.08 8.10 11.41
C VAL A 13 23.32 8.00 10.51
N GLY A 14 23.17 7.37 9.34
CA GLY A 14 24.27 7.16 8.40
C GLY A 14 25.07 5.86 8.62
N MET A 15 24.90 5.16 9.76
CA MET A 15 25.61 3.91 10.04
C MET A 15 25.43 2.84 8.96
N PHE A 16 24.28 2.87 8.27
CA PHE A 16 23.88 1.86 7.28
C PHE A 16 23.68 2.47 5.89
N GLY A 17 24.33 3.60 5.61
CA GLY A 17 24.25 4.31 4.33
C GLY A 17 23.85 5.77 4.49
N ASP A 18 24.38 6.61 3.61
CA ASP A 18 24.20 8.06 3.68
C ASP A 18 22.71 8.44 3.59
N GLY A 19 22.27 9.27 4.53
CA GLY A 19 20.87 9.73 4.61
C GLY A 19 19.89 8.67 5.15
N LEU A 20 20.35 7.49 5.55
CA LEU A 20 19.49 6.44 6.10
C LEU A 20 19.52 6.41 7.63
N ALA A 21 18.35 6.17 8.21
CA ALA A 21 18.17 5.88 9.63
C ALA A 21 17.38 4.58 9.77
N HIS A 22 17.79 3.75 10.72
CA HIS A 22 17.12 2.47 11.01
C HIS A 22 16.37 2.61 12.34
N PHE A 23 15.23 1.95 12.44
CA PHE A 23 14.38 2.00 13.62
C PHE A 23 13.96 0.58 14.02
N HIS A 24 13.90 0.33 15.33
CA HIS A 24 13.38 -0.90 15.92
C HIS A 24 11.85 -0.95 15.88
N ALA A 25 11.19 0.21 15.92
CA ALA A 25 9.74 0.31 15.90
C ALA A 25 9.25 1.60 15.23
N VAL A 26 8.06 1.52 14.65
CA VAL A 26 7.30 2.66 14.13
C VAL A 26 5.90 2.58 14.71
N THR A 27 5.39 3.70 15.24
CA THR A 27 4.05 3.79 15.82
C THR A 27 3.04 4.33 14.80
N ARG A 28 1.81 3.83 14.83
CA ARG A 28 0.66 4.46 14.14
C ARG A 28 -0.07 5.39 15.10
N SER A 29 -0.13 6.69 14.78
CA SER A 29 -0.86 7.67 15.59
C SER A 29 -2.36 7.74 15.29
N LEU A 30 -2.77 7.25 14.11
CA LEU A 30 -4.16 7.23 13.67
C LEU A 30 -4.50 5.80 13.26
N ALA A 31 -5.67 5.34 13.68
CA ALA A 31 -6.23 4.07 13.25
C ALA A 31 -6.90 4.20 11.87
N THR A 32 -6.24 4.84 10.91
CA THR A 32 -6.65 4.85 9.49
C THR A 32 -5.86 3.82 8.71
N HIS A 33 -6.36 3.40 7.54
CA HIS A 33 -5.63 2.48 6.67
C HIS A 33 -4.30 3.08 6.21
N TRP A 34 -3.45 2.22 5.66
CA TRP A 34 -2.16 2.54 5.06
C TRP A 34 -1.82 1.45 4.04
N TYR A 35 -0.73 1.61 3.29
CA TYR A 35 -0.36 0.67 2.23
C TYR A 35 1.01 0.04 2.46
N HIS A 36 1.06 -1.28 2.36
CA HIS A 36 2.31 -2.02 2.23
C HIS A 36 2.60 -2.22 0.75
N VAL A 37 3.70 -1.65 0.27
CA VAL A 37 4.05 -1.64 -1.15
C VAL A 37 5.34 -2.42 -1.37
N THR A 38 5.26 -3.49 -2.14
CA THR A 38 6.45 -4.20 -2.62
C THR A 38 6.91 -3.59 -3.93
N LEU A 39 8.18 -3.24 -4.02
CA LEU A 39 8.77 -2.60 -5.19
C LEU A 39 10.16 -3.16 -5.50
N LYS A 40 10.62 -2.91 -6.73
CA LYS A 40 12.00 -3.18 -7.16
C LYS A 40 12.66 -1.86 -7.55
N ARG A 41 13.85 -1.60 -6.99
CA ARG A 41 14.71 -0.46 -7.33
C ARG A 41 15.96 -0.92 -8.02
N TRP A 42 16.38 -0.23 -9.07
CA TRP A 42 17.68 -0.42 -9.68
C TRP A 42 18.74 0.26 -8.83
N LEU A 43 19.61 -0.54 -8.23
CA LEU A 43 20.70 -0.10 -7.38
C LEU A 43 21.94 -0.91 -7.73
N GLU A 44 23.08 -0.24 -7.99
CA GLU A 44 24.37 -0.89 -8.27
C GLU A 44 24.25 -2.01 -9.33
N ASP A 45 23.69 -1.66 -10.50
CA ASP A 45 23.55 -2.54 -11.67
C ASP A 45 22.67 -3.79 -11.49
N ARG A 46 21.79 -3.79 -10.48
CA ARG A 46 20.78 -4.83 -10.30
C ARG A 46 19.47 -4.29 -9.74
N PHE A 47 18.40 -5.07 -9.90
CA PHE A 47 17.17 -4.84 -9.15
C PHE A 47 17.27 -5.40 -7.73
N VAL A 48 16.98 -4.56 -6.74
CA VAL A 48 16.83 -4.91 -5.34
C VAL A 48 15.36 -4.78 -4.96
N ALA A 49 14.79 -5.83 -4.38
CA ALA A 49 13.44 -5.78 -3.83
C ALA A 49 13.46 -5.04 -2.49
N SER A 50 12.45 -4.22 -2.25
CA SER A 50 12.23 -3.55 -0.97
C SER A 50 10.75 -3.30 -0.73
N GLU A 51 10.42 -3.06 0.52
CA GLU A 51 9.07 -2.80 0.98
C GLU A 51 8.97 -1.36 1.52
N GLU A 52 7.92 -0.65 1.13
CA GLU A 52 7.60 0.66 1.67
C GLU A 52 6.26 0.66 2.40
N MET A 53 6.26 1.25 3.61
CA MET A 53 5.06 1.53 4.38
C MET A 53 4.57 2.93 4.02
N VAL A 54 3.57 3.00 3.16
CA VAL A 54 3.04 4.26 2.61
C VAL A 54 1.86 4.72 3.44
N ASN A 55 1.91 5.97 3.90
CA ASN A 55 0.99 6.48 4.92
C ASN A 55 -0.43 6.76 4.42
N ASP A 56 -0.56 7.27 3.19
CA ASP A 56 -1.78 7.85 2.64
C ASP A 56 -1.78 7.78 1.09
N GLU A 57 -2.91 8.15 0.50
CA GLU A 57 -3.18 8.08 -0.94
C GLU A 57 -2.26 9.01 -1.73
N ALA A 58 -1.97 10.20 -1.20
CA ALA A 58 -1.09 11.17 -1.86
C ALA A 58 0.31 10.57 -2.06
N ARG A 59 0.88 10.01 -0.99
CA ARG A 59 2.19 9.37 -1.07
C ARG A 59 2.17 8.11 -1.95
N LEU A 60 1.07 7.36 -1.97
CA LEU A 60 0.91 6.22 -2.88
C LEU A 60 0.88 6.67 -4.34
N VAL A 61 0.13 7.72 -4.68
CA VAL A 61 0.07 8.29 -6.03
C VAL A 61 1.45 8.79 -6.46
N GLU A 62 2.18 9.50 -5.59
CA GLU A 62 3.56 9.91 -5.87
C GLU A 62 4.44 8.71 -6.25
N LEU A 63 4.36 7.62 -5.47
CA LEU A 63 5.13 6.41 -5.73
C LEU A 63 4.72 5.73 -7.05
N LEU A 64 3.42 5.69 -7.35
CA LEU A 64 2.89 5.10 -8.58
C LEU A 64 3.30 5.89 -9.82
N VAL A 65 3.30 7.23 -9.74
CA VAL A 65 3.72 8.15 -10.81
C VAL A 65 5.24 8.12 -11.02
N ALA A 66 6.01 7.89 -9.96
CA ALA A 66 7.48 7.82 -10.04
C ALA A 66 8.01 6.53 -10.70
N GLN A 67 7.15 5.58 -11.06
CA GLN A 67 7.58 4.33 -11.71
C GLN A 67 8.21 4.59 -13.08
N ASP A 68 9.34 3.93 -13.32
CA ASP A 68 10.11 4.01 -14.55
C ASP A 68 10.92 2.71 -14.77
N GLU A 69 11.92 2.73 -15.63
CA GLU A 69 12.81 1.58 -15.90
C GLU A 69 13.64 1.15 -14.69
N ARG A 70 13.74 2.00 -13.65
CA ARG A 70 14.56 1.79 -12.45
C ARG A 70 13.73 1.61 -11.19
N LEU A 71 12.45 1.97 -11.20
CA LEU A 71 11.53 1.80 -10.10
C LEU A 71 10.24 1.13 -10.57
N VAL A 72 9.97 -0.08 -10.08
CA VAL A 72 8.77 -0.84 -10.45
C VAL A 72 8.01 -1.26 -9.21
N VAL A 73 6.76 -0.79 -9.06
CA VAL A 73 5.83 -1.29 -8.03
C VAL A 73 5.35 -2.66 -8.48
N GLN A 74 5.58 -3.67 -7.64
CA GLN A 74 5.18 -5.05 -7.91
C GLN A 74 3.79 -5.34 -7.34
N GLU A 75 3.54 -4.90 -6.10
CA GLU A 75 2.30 -5.20 -5.40
C GLU A 75 1.96 -4.07 -4.42
N VAL A 76 0.67 -3.78 -4.31
CA VAL A 76 0.12 -2.87 -3.30
C VAL A 76 -0.86 -3.66 -2.46
N GLN A 77 -0.69 -3.62 -1.13
CA GLN A 77 -1.61 -4.20 -0.16
C GLN A 77 -2.17 -3.10 0.71
N ALA A 78 -3.48 -3.11 0.94
CA ALA A 78 -4.12 -2.25 1.92
C ALA A 78 -4.04 -2.90 3.29
N VAL A 79 -3.69 -2.10 4.29
CA VAL A 79 -3.71 -2.51 5.69
C VAL A 79 -4.80 -1.73 6.40
N THR A 80 -5.89 -2.43 6.72
CA THR A 80 -7.14 -1.84 7.17
C THR A 80 -7.38 -2.12 8.66
N PRO A 81 -7.87 -1.13 9.43
CA PRO A 81 -8.24 -1.30 10.84
C PRO A 81 -9.58 -2.04 10.99
N CYS A 82 -9.84 -2.56 12.19
CA CYS A 82 -11.05 -3.34 12.53
C CYS A 82 -12.36 -2.62 12.19
N TRP A 83 -12.45 -1.31 12.45
CA TRP A 83 -13.67 -0.54 12.17
C TRP A 83 -13.97 -0.42 10.68
N MET A 84 -12.95 -0.51 9.83
CA MET A 84 -13.06 -0.37 8.37
C MET A 84 -13.35 -1.73 7.73
N ASN A 85 -12.61 -2.76 8.13
CA ASN A 85 -12.74 -4.10 7.57
C ASN A 85 -13.86 -4.95 8.19
N LYS A 86 -14.49 -4.44 9.26
CA LYS A 86 -15.56 -5.09 10.04
C LYS A 86 -15.14 -6.44 10.64
N ASP A 87 -13.85 -6.61 10.90
CA ASP A 87 -13.24 -7.76 11.55
C ASP A 87 -12.71 -7.40 12.95
N GLY A 88 -12.24 -8.38 13.72
CA GLY A 88 -11.75 -8.19 15.09
C GLY A 88 -10.36 -7.57 15.21
N SER A 89 -9.64 -7.36 14.10
CA SER A 89 -8.25 -6.91 14.12
C SER A 89 -7.84 -6.18 12.84
N TRP A 90 -6.59 -5.71 12.80
CA TRP A 90 -5.99 -5.21 11.57
C TRP A 90 -5.84 -6.32 10.55
N LYS A 91 -6.09 -6.00 9.28
CA LYS A 91 -6.00 -6.96 8.18
C LYS A 91 -5.19 -6.37 7.05
N MET A 92 -4.40 -7.21 6.37
CA MET A 92 -3.61 -6.84 5.20
C MET A 92 -4.08 -7.67 4.00
N GLU A 93 -4.52 -7.00 2.95
CA GLU A 93 -5.04 -7.65 1.74
C GLU A 93 -4.50 -6.98 0.48
N LYS A 94 -4.33 -7.75 -0.59
CA LYS A 94 -3.91 -7.20 -1.88
C LYS A 94 -4.97 -6.24 -2.40
N LEU A 95 -4.54 -5.04 -2.75
CA LEU A 95 -5.40 -4.00 -3.30
C LEU A 95 -5.65 -4.31 -4.78
N THR A 96 -6.91 -4.32 -5.20
CA THR A 96 -7.29 -4.48 -6.61
C THR A 96 -7.56 -3.13 -7.25
N SER A 97 -8.21 -2.22 -6.54
CA SER A 97 -8.40 -0.84 -6.97
C SER A 97 -8.48 0.11 -5.77
N LEU A 98 -8.12 1.37 -6.01
CA LEU A 98 -8.33 2.47 -5.07
C LEU A 98 -8.89 3.65 -5.86
N SER A 99 -10.00 4.18 -5.37
CA SER A 99 -10.59 5.41 -5.85
C SER A 99 -10.78 6.39 -4.72
N MET A 100 -10.82 7.68 -5.03
CA MET A 100 -11.17 8.74 -4.09
C MET A 100 -12.27 9.62 -4.70
N GLY A 101 -13.29 9.92 -3.92
CA GLY A 101 -14.37 10.84 -4.27
C GLY A 101 -14.71 11.77 -3.12
N PHE A 102 -15.79 12.52 -3.25
CA PHE A 102 -16.29 13.42 -2.22
C PHE A 102 -17.73 13.07 -1.84
N ASP A 103 -18.01 13.05 -0.54
CA ASP A 103 -19.36 12.91 -0.02
C ASP A 103 -20.20 14.20 -0.22
N ARG A 104 -21.43 14.20 0.31
CA ARG A 104 -22.34 15.37 0.21
C ARG A 104 -21.84 16.60 0.96
N ALA A 105 -20.95 16.42 1.94
CA ALA A 105 -20.34 17.49 2.70
C ALA A 105 -18.98 17.93 2.11
N ALA A 106 -18.63 17.44 0.91
CA ALA A 106 -17.35 17.65 0.24
C ALA A 106 -16.14 17.14 1.05
N VAL A 107 -16.33 16.13 1.90
CA VAL A 107 -15.27 15.43 2.60
C VAL A 107 -14.73 14.33 1.68
N PRO A 108 -13.40 14.20 1.53
CA PRO A 108 -12.81 13.14 0.71
C PRO A 108 -13.04 11.77 1.36
N VAL A 109 -13.42 10.80 0.54
CA VAL A 109 -13.62 9.40 0.94
C VAL A 109 -12.87 8.49 -0.03
N CYS A 110 -12.10 7.57 0.52
CA CYS A 110 -11.41 6.51 -0.20
C CYS A 110 -12.29 5.28 -0.31
N VAL A 111 -12.28 4.66 -1.49
CA VAL A 111 -12.91 3.37 -1.76
C VAL A 111 -11.83 2.38 -2.16
N LEU A 112 -11.67 1.33 -1.37
CA LEU A 112 -10.64 0.30 -1.55
C LEU A 112 -11.32 -1.01 -1.90
N GLU A 113 -11.03 -1.54 -3.07
CA GLU A 113 -11.39 -2.91 -3.43
C GLU A 113 -10.18 -3.81 -3.21
N VAL A 114 -10.39 -4.97 -2.59
CA VAL A 114 -9.33 -5.93 -2.27
C VAL A 114 -9.58 -7.28 -2.93
N GLU A 115 -8.54 -8.12 -2.95
CA GLU A 115 -8.55 -9.41 -3.64
C GLU A 115 -9.63 -10.39 -3.13
N SER A 116 -10.07 -10.26 -1.88
CA SER A 116 -11.22 -11.03 -1.36
C SER A 116 -12.57 -10.64 -1.97
N GLY A 117 -12.61 -9.59 -2.78
CA GLY A 117 -13.82 -8.99 -3.33
C GLY A 117 -14.52 -8.01 -2.38
N ALA A 118 -13.97 -7.80 -1.18
CA ALA A 118 -14.49 -6.82 -0.24
C ALA A 118 -14.21 -5.38 -0.74
N VAL A 119 -15.15 -4.49 -0.42
CA VAL A 119 -15.04 -3.05 -0.66
C VAL A 119 -15.06 -2.34 0.68
N TYR A 120 -14.03 -1.54 0.93
CA TYR A 120 -13.86 -0.78 2.16
C TYR A 120 -13.91 0.72 1.88
N VAL A 121 -14.50 1.46 2.81
CA VAL A 121 -14.56 2.93 2.78
C VAL A 121 -13.98 3.49 4.07
N ASP A 122 -13.29 4.62 3.99
CA ASP A 122 -12.62 5.25 5.13
C ASP A 122 -13.50 6.27 5.88
N THR A 123 -14.80 5.99 5.93
CA THR A 123 -15.79 6.79 6.66
C THR A 123 -16.42 5.98 7.80
N HIS A 124 -16.81 6.68 8.87
CA HIS A 124 -17.60 6.12 9.97
C HIS A 124 -19.11 6.23 9.75
N GLU A 125 -19.55 6.79 8.62
CA GLU A 125 -20.97 6.87 8.29
C GLU A 125 -21.54 5.46 8.10
N LEU A 126 -22.54 5.13 8.91
CA LEU A 126 -23.29 3.89 8.79
C LEU A 126 -24.11 3.94 7.49
N ASP A 127 -24.15 2.82 6.78
CA ASP A 127 -24.89 2.68 5.51
C ASP A 127 -24.45 3.67 4.42
N PHE A 128 -23.18 4.08 4.44
CA PHE A 128 -22.58 4.92 3.42
C PHE A 128 -22.76 4.30 2.02
N ASP A 129 -23.38 5.07 1.12
CA ASP A 129 -23.58 4.68 -0.27
C ASP A 129 -22.42 5.19 -1.14
N VAL A 130 -21.59 4.26 -1.60
CA VAL A 130 -20.46 4.52 -2.50
C VAL A 130 -20.91 5.17 -3.80
N GLU A 131 -22.11 4.84 -4.30
CA GLU A 131 -22.63 5.40 -5.56
C GLU A 131 -23.01 6.87 -5.43
N SER A 132 -23.19 7.36 -4.20
CA SER A 132 -23.49 8.76 -3.93
C SER A 132 -22.26 9.69 -4.02
N LEU A 133 -21.05 9.12 -4.16
CA LEU A 133 -19.83 9.89 -4.27
C LEU A 133 -19.79 10.73 -5.55
N THR A 134 -19.32 11.96 -5.41
CA THR A 134 -19.09 12.88 -6.53
C THR A 134 -17.60 13.00 -6.83
N GLY A 135 -17.26 13.31 -8.08
CA GLY A 135 -15.87 13.57 -8.48
C GLY A 135 -14.92 12.37 -8.30
N VAL A 136 -15.45 11.14 -8.35
CA VAL A 136 -14.69 9.91 -8.16
C VAL A 136 -13.56 9.80 -9.17
N LYS A 137 -12.35 9.59 -8.68
CA LYS A 137 -11.15 9.35 -9.49
C LYS A 137 -10.49 8.06 -9.04
N GLU A 138 -10.20 7.19 -10.00
CA GLU A 138 -9.35 6.03 -9.76
C GLU A 138 -7.89 6.47 -9.62
N LEU A 139 -7.27 6.13 -8.49
CA LEU A 139 -5.89 6.43 -8.17
C LEU A 139 -4.96 5.24 -8.45
N TYR A 140 -5.50 4.02 -8.33
CA TYR A 140 -4.75 2.79 -8.56
C TYR A 140 -5.67 1.69 -9.06
N ARG A 141 -5.14 0.89 -10.00
CA ARG A 141 -5.73 -0.38 -10.41
C ARG A 141 -4.63 -1.41 -10.61
N ARG A 142 -4.80 -2.56 -9.97
CA ARG A 142 -3.90 -3.71 -10.16
C ARG A 142 -3.99 -4.16 -11.61
N ARG A 143 -2.87 -4.17 -12.31
CA ARG A 143 -2.79 -4.76 -13.66
C ARG A 143 -2.96 -6.26 -13.52
N ALA A 144 -3.75 -6.87 -14.42
CA ALA A 144 -3.81 -8.32 -14.50
C ALA A 144 -2.41 -8.86 -14.82
N THR A 145 -1.87 -9.69 -13.93
CA THR A 145 -0.67 -10.46 -14.21
C THR A 145 -0.99 -11.41 -15.36
N LYS A 146 -0.27 -11.28 -16.48
CA LYS A 146 -0.31 -12.30 -17.53
C LYS A 146 0.17 -13.61 -16.88
N PRO A 147 -0.53 -14.75 -17.06
CA PRO A 147 -0.07 -16.01 -16.49
C PRO A 147 1.35 -16.28 -16.99
N ASP A 148 2.22 -16.63 -16.06
CA ASP A 148 3.63 -16.91 -16.32
C ASP A 148 3.70 -18.15 -17.21
N ALA A 149 3.94 -17.95 -18.50
CA ALA A 149 4.14 -19.02 -19.48
C ALA A 149 5.56 -19.56 -19.30
N GLY A 150 5.80 -20.33 -18.24
CA GLY A 150 7.17 -20.73 -17.92
C GLY A 150 7.36 -21.65 -16.72
N ALA A 151 6.42 -22.53 -16.39
CA ALA A 151 6.71 -23.68 -15.54
C ALA A 151 7.06 -24.88 -16.45
N GLU A 152 8.31 -24.96 -16.91
CA GLU A 152 8.83 -26.20 -17.48
C GLU A 152 8.79 -27.30 -16.39
N PRO A 153 8.23 -28.49 -16.69
CA PRO A 153 8.22 -29.58 -15.74
C PRO A 153 9.65 -30.05 -15.51
N ARG A 154 10.13 -29.97 -14.26
CA ARG A 154 11.37 -30.62 -13.84
C ARG A 154 11.25 -32.11 -14.14
N SER A 155 11.96 -32.53 -15.17
CA SER A 155 12.14 -33.93 -15.50
C SER A 155 12.91 -34.59 -14.36
N SER A 156 12.27 -35.54 -13.70
CA SER A 156 12.88 -36.45 -12.75
C SER A 156 13.94 -37.27 -13.47
N GLN A 157 15.23 -37.05 -13.17
CA GLN A 157 16.28 -37.99 -13.55
C GLN A 157 16.46 -38.99 -12.40
N SER A 158 16.06 -40.23 -12.73
CA SER A 158 16.51 -41.57 -12.29
C SER A 158 17.23 -41.73 -10.96
#